data_AF-A0A017HMG7-F1
#
_entry.id   AF-A0A017HMG7-F1
#
_cell.length_a   1.000
_cell.length_b   1.000
_cell.length_c   1.000
_cell.angle_alpha   90.00
_cell.angle_beta   90.00
_cell.angle_gamma   90.00
#
_symmetry.space_group_name_H-M   'P 1'
#
loop_
_entity.id
_entity.type
_entity.pdbx_description
1 polymer ?
#
loop_
_entity_poly.entity_id
_entity_poly.type
_entity_poly.pdbx_seq_one_letter_code
_entity_poly.pdbx_strand_id
1 'polypeptide(L)' 'MGLQIRTDAAQETTVPGVFACGDAASLPHSVSLAVGSGAMTGIHIHRSLVWPER' A
#
# COMPACT_ATOMS: atom_id res chain seq x y z
N MET A 1 -1.14 19.77 -4.71
CA MET A 1 -1.29 18.34 -4.34
C MET A 1 -0.15 17.59 -4.99
N GLY A 2 0.60 16.79 -4.23
CA GLY A 2 1.78 16.08 -4.72
C GLY A 2 1.43 14.90 -5.63
N LEU A 3 2.42 14.36 -6.34
CA LEU A 3 2.27 13.13 -7.12
C LEU A 3 2.12 11.94 -6.17
N GLN A 4 1.12 11.09 -6.40
CA GLN A 4 0.90 9.85 -5.65
C GLN A 4 1.40 8.65 -6.44
N ILE A 5 1.99 7.69 -5.73
CA ILE A 5 2.29 6.37 -6.25
C ILE A 5 0.96 5.68 -6.54
N ARG A 6 0.78 5.24 -7.78
CA ARG A 6 -0.40 4.47 -8.16
C ARG A 6 -0.35 3.10 -7.48
N THR A 7 -1.40 2.79 -6.73
CA THR A 7 -1.59 1.48 -6.12
C THR A 7 -2.96 0.91 -6.45
N ASP A 8 -3.11 -0.40 -6.29
CA ASP A 8 -4.41 -1.07 -6.32
C ASP A 8 -5.08 -1.09 -4.93
N ALA A 9 -6.14 -1.88 -4.78
CA ALA A 9 -6.86 -2.04 -3.51
C ALA A 9 -6.06 -2.76 -2.42
N ALA A 10 -5.07 -3.58 -2.79
CA ALA A 10 -4.14 -4.23 -1.87
C ALA A 10 -2.92 -3.35 -1.54
N GLN A 11 -2.90 -2.12 -2.04
CA GLN A 11 -1.79 -1.17 -1.93
C GLN A 11 -0.50 -1.62 -2.65
N GLU A 12 -0.64 -2.54 -3.60
CA GLU A 12 0.43 -2.96 -4.49
C GLU A 12 0.60 -1.94 -5.61
N THR A 13 1.84 -1.60 -5.91
CA THR A 13 2.18 -0.67 -6.99
C THR A 13 2.10 -1.37 -8.35
N THR A 14 2.39 -0.63 -9.41
CA THR A 14 2.52 -1.23 -10.75
C THR A 14 3.77 -2.10 -10.91
N VAL A 15 4.68 -2.10 -9.94
CA VAL A 15 5.83 -3.00 -9.90
C VAL A 15 5.46 -4.19 -8.99
N PRO A 16 5.40 -5.42 -9.53
CA PRO A 16 5.01 -6.60 -8.76
C PRO A 16 5.89 -6.80 -7.51
N GLY A 17 5.24 -7.09 -6.38
CA GLY A 17 5.89 -7.27 -5.08
C GLY A 17 6.32 -5.97 -4.39
N VAL A 18 6.08 -4.79 -5.00
CA VAL A 18 6.39 -3.48 -4.39
C VAL A 18 5.08 -2.82 -3.97
N PHE A 19 5.00 -2.42 -2.71
CA PHE A 19 3.80 -1.84 -2.10
C PHE A 19 4.07 -0.39 -1.62
N ALA A 20 3.01 0.42 -1.53
CA ALA A 20 3.10 1.80 -1.03
C ALA A 20 1.90 2.19 -0.15
N CYS A 21 2.15 2.98 0.89
CA CYS A 21 1.12 3.42 1.84
C CYS A 21 1.36 4.84 2.35
N GLY A 22 0.42 5.35 3.16
CA GLY A 22 0.48 6.71 3.70
C GLY A 22 0.41 7.78 2.61
N ASP A 23 1.04 8.92 2.87
CA ASP A 23 0.91 10.12 2.05
C ASP A 23 1.46 9.94 0.62
N ALA A 24 2.40 9.02 0.44
CA ALA A 24 2.94 8.70 -0.88
C ALA A 24 1.90 7.97 -1.77
N ALA A 25 0.92 7.28 -1.19
CA ALA A 25 -0.01 6.41 -1.92
C ALA A 25 -1.48 6.86 -1.84
N SER A 26 -1.86 7.72 -0.89
CA SER A 26 -3.25 8.14 -0.74
C SER A 26 -3.44 9.48 -0.05
N LEU A 27 -4.61 10.06 -0.32
CA LEU A 27 -5.16 11.25 0.33
C LEU A 27 -6.46 10.85 1.05
N PRO A 28 -6.89 11.59 2.09
CA PRO A 28 -6.20 12.75 2.68
C PRO A 28 -5.00 12.36 3.55
N HIS A 29 -4.03 13.28 3.67
CA HIS A 29 -2.82 13.09 4.46
C HIS A 29 -3.12 13.32 5.95
N SER A 30 -3.02 12.27 6.75
CA SER A 30 -3.08 12.35 8.21
C SER A 30 -2.34 11.18 8.84
N VAL A 31 -1.84 11.37 10.06
CA VAL A 31 -1.09 10.34 10.79
C VAL A 31 -1.94 9.07 10.98
N SER A 32 -3.18 9.21 11.45
CA SER A 32 -4.05 8.06 11.71
C SER A 32 -4.37 7.26 10.45
N LEU A 33 -4.59 7.93 9.31
CA LEU A 33 -4.82 7.26 8.02
C LEU A 33 -3.54 6.61 7.49
N ALA A 34 -2.38 7.25 7.64
CA ALA A 34 -1.11 6.68 7.25
C ALA A 34 -0.83 5.39 8.04
N VAL A 35 -1.02 5.41 9.36
CA VAL A 35 -0.85 4.22 10.23
C VAL A 35 -1.82 3.10 9.84
N GLY A 36 -3.11 3.43 9.66
CA GLY A 36 -4.12 2.44 9.26
C GLY A 36 -3.82 1.80 7.90
N SER A 37 -3.47 2.61 6.91
CA SER A 37 -3.07 2.12 5.58
C SER A 37 -1.78 1.28 5.65
N GLY A 38 -0.78 1.68 6.45
CA GLY A 38 0.45 0.90 6.63
C GLY A 38 0.20 -0.48 7.23
N ALA A 39 -0.70 -0.57 8.22
CA ALA A 39 -1.11 -1.86 8.79
C ALA A 39 -1.80 -2.76 7.75
N MET A 40 -2.71 -2.21 6.95
CA MET A 40 -3.38 -2.95 5.86
C MET A 40 -2.39 -3.42 4.79
N THR A 41 -1.46 -2.55 4.37
CA THR A 41 -0.39 -2.92 3.43
C THR A 41 0.46 -4.05 3.97
N GLY A 42 0.81 -4.02 5.27
CA GLY A 42 1.56 -5.10 5.90
C GLY A 42 0.84 -6.45 5.85
N ILE A 43 -0.49 -6.46 6.03
CA ILE A 43 -1.31 -7.67 5.86
C ILE A 43 -1.25 -8.18 4.41
N HIS A 44 -1.33 -7.28 3.43
CA HIS A 44 -1.24 -7.64 2.01
C HIS A 44 0.16 -8.15 1.61
N ILE A 45 1.23 -7.53 2.10
CA ILE A 45 2.61 -8.01 1.93
C ILE A 45 2.76 -9.41 2.53
N HIS A 46 2.29 -9.62 3.77
CA HIS A 46 2.36 -10.94 4.37
C HIS A 46 1.59 -11.98 3.53
N ARG A 47 0.38 -11.64 3.07
CA ARG A 47 -0.43 -12.53 2.22
C ARG A 47 0.28 -12.87 0.90
N SER A 48 0.89 -11.90 0.21
CA SER A 48 1.58 -12.15 -1.07
C SER A 48 2.81 -13.04 -0.91
N LEU A 49 3.50 -12.97 0.23
CA LEU A 49 4.64 -13.83 0.55
C LEU A 49 4.23 -15.25 0.93
N VAL A 50 3.13 -15.42 1.67
CA VAL A 50 2.66 -16.75 2.13
C VAL A 50 1.89 -17.49 1.04
N TRP A 51 1.11 -16.78 0.23
CA TRP A 51 0.32 -17.34 -0.88
C TRP A 51 0.62 -16.62 -2.19
N PRO A 52 1.80 -16.84 -2.80
CA PRO A 52 2.12 -16.24 -4.08
C PRO A 52 1.21 -16.79 -5.18
N GLU A 53 0.62 -15.90 -5.98
CA GLU A 53 -0.05 -16.30 -7.22
C GLU A 53 1.03 -16.79 -8.19
N ARG A 54 0.96 -18.08 -8.56
CA ARG A 54 1.88 -18.72 -9.50
C ARG A 54 1.46 -18.48 -10.94
#